data_AF-A0A524E7E7-F1
#
_entry.id   AF-A0A524E7E7-F1
#
_cell.length_a   1.000
_cell.length_b   1.000
_cell.length_c   1.000
_cell.angle_alpha   90.00
_cell.angle_beta   90.00
_cell.angle_gamma   90.00
#
_symmetry.space_group_name_H-M   'P 1'
#
loop_
_entity.id
_entity.type
_entity.pdbx_description
1 polymer ?
#
loop_
_entity_poly.entity_id
_entity_poly.type
_entity_poly.pdbx_seq_one_letter_code
_entity_poly.pdbx_strand_id
1 'polypeptide(L)'
;MVNIGLLGDISVGKTSILRLFVRYLNKGEIEKVEGGKKCTVVKTDFSGEATIPGGEKEDKLNQKETKTIHPNRVVFREDESNRAHTIFSP
;
A
#
# COMPACT_ATOMS: atom_id res chain seq x y z
N MET A 1 -5.91 -14.83 -9.27
CA MET A 1 -5.91 -14.18 -7.95
C MET A 1 -4.57 -14.45 -7.31
N VAL A 2 -3.87 -13.41 -6.86
CA VAL A 2 -2.58 -13.53 -6.17
C VAL A 2 -2.68 -12.76 -4.86
N ASN A 3 -2.18 -13.37 -3.79
CA ASN A 3 -2.09 -12.75 -2.47
C ASN A 3 -0.60 -12.59 -2.12
N ILE A 4 -0.19 -11.37 -1.85
CA ILE A 4 1.20 -11.01 -1.57
C ILE A 4 1.29 -10.49 -0.14
N GLY A 5 2.07 -11.17 0.69
CA GLY A 5 2.37 -10.72 2.06
C GLY A 5 3.72 -10.01 2.10
N LEU A 6 3.73 -8.76 2.58
CA LEU A 6 4.96 -8.03 2.88
C LEU A 6 5.38 -8.37 4.32
N LEU A 7 6.44 -9.15 4.48
CA LEU A 7 6.97 -9.56 5.79
C LEU A 7 8.21 -8.73 6.17
N GLY A 8 8.41 -8.54 7.47
CA GLY A 8 9.56 -7.83 8.01
C GLY A 8 9.26 -7.28 9.40
N ASP A 9 10.28 -6.74 10.06
CA ASP A 9 10.18 -6.22 11.43
C ASP A 9 9.22 -5.01 11.54
N ILE A 10 8.95 -4.62 12.78
CA ILE A 10 8.16 -3.43 13.09
C ILE A 10 8.92 -2.19 12.56
N SER A 11 8.18 -1.26 11.95
CA SER A 11 8.72 0.03 11.47
C SER A 11 9.74 -0.03 10.32
N VAL A 12 9.83 -1.14 9.56
CA VAL A 12 10.68 -1.22 8.34
C VAL A 12 10.05 -0.61 7.08
N GLY A 13 8.93 0.10 7.21
CA GLY A 13 8.29 0.81 6.08
C GLY A 13 7.32 0.00 5.22
N LYS A 14 6.88 -1.19 5.66
CA LYS A 14 5.91 -2.04 4.92
C LYS A 14 4.62 -1.29 4.54
N THR A 15 4.05 -0.55 5.48
CA THR A 15 2.89 0.33 5.26
C THR A 15 3.19 1.45 4.26
N SER A 16 4.39 2.04 4.33
CA SER A 16 4.83 3.06 3.36
C SER A 16 4.90 2.50 1.95
N ILE A 17 5.38 1.26 1.77
CA ILE A 17 5.40 0.56 0.47
C ILE A 17 3.97 0.38 -0.07
N LEU A 18 3.01 -0.05 0.78
CA LEU A 18 1.60 -0.17 0.36
C LEU A 18 1.03 1.18 -0.10
N ARG A 19 1.28 2.27 0.64
CA ARG A 19 0.86 3.63 0.27
C ARG A 19 1.51 4.07 -1.05
N LEU A 20 2.80 3.79 -1.24
CA LEU A 20 3.51 4.08 -2.48
C LEU A 20 2.93 3.30 -3.66
N PHE A 21 2.60 2.03 -3.47
CA PHE A 21 1.98 1.20 -4.50
C PHE A 21 0.61 1.75 -4.94
N VAL A 22 -0.24 2.16 -3.98
CA VAL A 22 -1.53 2.80 -4.30
C VAL A 22 -1.32 4.09 -5.09
N ARG A 23 -0.36 4.94 -4.69
CA ARG A 23 -0.02 6.16 -5.44
C ARG A 23 0.49 5.85 -6.85
N TYR A 24 1.34 4.83 -6.98
CA TYR A 24 1.90 4.39 -8.25
C TYR A 24 0.81 3.92 -9.23
N LEU A 25 -0.15 3.11 -8.75
CA LEU A 25 -1.30 2.69 -9.55
C LEU A 25 -2.17 3.89 -9.98
N ASN A 26 -2.49 4.79 -9.05
CA ASN A 26 -3.34 5.95 -9.34
C ASN A 26 -2.71 6.96 -10.31
N LYS A 27 -1.38 7.02 -10.37
CA LYS A 27 -0.67 7.86 -11.36
C LYS A 27 -0.62 7.23 -12.76
N GLY A 28 -1.01 5.97 -12.92
CA GLY A 28 -0.90 5.25 -14.21
C GLY A 28 0.55 4.97 -14.61
N GLU A 29 1.50 5.04 -13.68
CA GLU A 29 2.91 4.80 -14.01
C GLU A 29 3.21 3.32 -14.29
N ILE A 30 2.31 2.41 -13.90
CA ILE A 30 2.43 0.97 -14.15
C ILE A 30 2.44 0.60 -15.64
N GLU A 31 1.74 1.38 -16.48
CA GLU A 31 1.68 1.15 -17.93
C GLU A 31 3.01 1.49 -18.63
N LYS A 32 3.94 2.17 -17.94
CA LYS A 32 5.25 2.55 -18.47
C LYS A 32 6.34 1.50 -18.18
N VAL A 33 6.04 0.49 -17.37
CA VAL A 33 6.97 -0.59 -17.04
C VAL A 33 6.79 -1.74 -18.01
N GLU A 34 7.89 -2.35 -18.46
CA GLU A 34 7.85 -3.51 -19.34
C GLU A 34 7.07 -4.67 -18.68
N GLY A 35 6.02 -5.15 -19.35
CA GLY A 35 5.10 -6.16 -18.82
C GLY A 35 4.09 -5.64 -17.79
N GLY A 36 4.09 -4.33 -17.50
CA GLY A 36 3.13 -3.68 -16.62
C GLY A 36 1.72 -3.67 -17.20
N LYS A 37 0.73 -3.98 -16.36
CA LYS A 37 -0.69 -3.99 -16.74
C LYS A 37 -1.45 -2.93 -15.98
N LYS A 38 -2.38 -2.28 -16.65
CA LYS A 38 -3.29 -1.34 -16.01
C LYS A 38 -4.09 -2.05 -14.92
N CYS A 39 -3.99 -1.50 -13.72
CA CYS A 39 -4.66 -2.03 -12.54
C CYS A 39 -5.38 -0.91 -11.80
N THR A 40 -6.60 -1.22 -11.35
CA THR A 40 -7.44 -0.30 -10.59
C THR A 40 -7.49 -0.73 -9.12
N VAL A 41 -7.34 0.22 -8.21
CA VAL A 41 -7.51 -0.02 -6.76
C VAL A 41 -8.99 -0.22 -6.46
N VAL A 42 -9.34 -1.37 -5.87
CA VAL A 42 -10.73 -1.74 -5.51
C VAL A 42 -11.03 -1.38 -4.06
N LYS A 43 -10.10 -1.69 -3.15
CA LYS A 43 -10.27 -1.44 -1.72
C LYS A 43 -8.93 -1.20 -1.06
N THR A 44 -8.86 -0.18 -0.23
CA THR A 44 -7.75 0.06 0.69
C THR A 44 -8.26 -0.06 2.11
N ASP A 45 -7.47 -0.68 2.98
CA ASP A 45 -7.74 -0.76 4.40
C ASP A 45 -6.44 -0.47 5.14
N PHE A 46 -6.34 0.79 5.56
CA PHE A 46 -5.26 1.33 6.39
C PHE A 46 -5.77 1.61 7.82
N SER A 47 -6.88 0.99 8.22
CA SER A 47 -7.50 1.21 9.55
C SER A 47 -6.63 0.71 10.70
N GLY A 48 -5.60 -0.10 10.41
CA GLY A 48 -4.58 -0.50 11.35
C GLY A 48 -3.61 0.61 11.74
N GLU A 49 -3.75 1.84 11.26
CA GLU A 49 -2.81 2.93 11.55
C GLU A 49 -3.30 3.80 12.73
N ALA A 50 -2.65 3.68 13.88
CA ALA A 50 -2.83 4.62 14.98
C ALA A 50 -1.79 5.75 14.86
N THR A 51 -2.25 6.99 14.66
CA THR A 51 -1.38 8.17 14.67
C THR A 51 -0.85 8.38 16.09
N ILE A 52 0.47 8.50 16.27
CA ILE A 52 1.04 8.80 17.58
C ILE A 52 0.84 10.31 17.83
N PRO A 53 0.06 10.74 18.83
CA PRO A 53 -0.02 12.15 19.19
C PRO A 53 1.33 12.57 19.82
N GLY A 54 2.04 13.50 19.18
CA GLY A 54 3.30 14.06 19.67
C GLY A 54 4.58 13.67 18.94
N GLY A 55 4.50 12.98 17.79
CA GLY A 55 5.69 12.69 16.98
C GLY A 55 6.29 13.96 16.36
N GLU A 56 7.48 14.36 16.78
CA GLU A 56 8.20 15.58 16.34
C GLU A 56 8.72 15.52 14.88
N LYS A 57 8.46 14.42 14.15
CA LYS A 57 8.97 14.23 12.79
C LYS A 57 7.84 14.34 11.76
N GLU A 58 7.76 15.49 11.12
CA GLU A 58 7.24 15.58 9.75
C GLU A 58 8.32 15.02 8.82
N ASP A 59 8.21 13.74 8.46
CA ASP A 59 9.08 13.15 7.44
C ASP A 59 8.91 13.90 6.11
N LYS A 60 9.85 13.81 5.16
CA LYS A 60 9.82 14.56 3.86
C LYS A 60 8.53 14.35 3.02
N LEU A 61 7.69 13.39 3.42
CA LEU A 61 6.40 13.02 2.83
C LEU A 61 5.19 13.52 3.64
N ASN A 62 5.40 14.39 4.64
CA ASN A 62 4.41 15.02 5.50
C ASN A 62 3.48 14.03 6.23
N GLN A 63 4.06 12.93 6.72
CA GLN A 63 3.31 11.85 7.37
C GLN A 63 3.67 11.79 8.84
N LYS A 64 2.66 11.95 9.70
CA LYS A 64 2.77 11.72 11.14
C LYS A 64 3.21 10.28 11.40
N GLU A 65 4.04 10.07 12.42
CA GLU A 65 4.40 8.73 12.85
C GLU A 65 3.14 7.90 13.19
N THR A 66 3.05 6.72 12.59
CA THR A 66 1.90 5.82 12.73
C THR A 66 2.38 4.45 13.18
N LYS A 67 1.70 3.84 14.15
CA LYS A 67 1.90 2.44 14.52
C LYS A 67 0.84 1.57 13.85
N THR A 68 1.28 0.45 13.28
CA THR A 68 0.38 -0.54 12.70
C THR A 68 -0.11 -1.47 13.82
N ILE A 69 -1.39 -1.40 14.16
CA ILE A 69 -2.06 -2.21 15.19
C ILE A 69 -2.76 -3.43 14.61
N HIS A 70 -3.15 -3.40 13.33
CA HIS A 70 -3.80 -4.49 12.58
C HIS A 70 -3.23 -4.53 11.15
N PRO A 71 -3.27 -5.68 10.44
CA PRO A 71 -2.69 -5.78 9.09
C PRO A 71 -3.33 -4.82 8.08
N ASN A 72 -2.50 -4.03 7.40
CA ASN A 72 -2.95 -3.17 6.31
C ASN A 72 -3.12 -4.00 5.03
N ARG A 73 -4.12 -3.69 4.20
CA ARG A 73 -4.37 -4.40 2.94
C ARG A 73 -4.78 -3.48 1.80
N VAL A 74 -4.38 -3.87 0.60
CA VAL A 74 -4.76 -3.24 -0.66
C VAL A 74 -5.25 -4.33 -1.60
N VAL A 75 -6.50 -4.20 -2.04
CA VAL A 75 -7.09 -5.03 -3.09
C VAL A 75 -7.08 -4.22 -4.38
N PHE A 76 -6.49 -4.78 -5.43
CA PHE A 76 -6.40 -4.17 -6.75
C PHE A 76 -6.82 -5.18 -7.82
N ARG A 77 -7.21 -4.69 -8.98
CA ARG A 77 -7.78 -5.50 -10.06
C ARG A 77 -7.14 -5.15 -11.39
N GLU A 78 -6.74 -6.17 -12.14
CA GLU A 78 -6.29 -6.00 -13.53
C GLU A 78 -7.49 -5.64 -14.41
N ASP A 79 -7.38 -4.57 -15.20
CA ASP A 79 -8.51 -4.08 -16.00
C ASP A 79 -8.85 -5.06 -17.15
N GLU A 80 -7.84 -5.68 -17.78
CA GLU A 80 -8.05 -6.60 -18.91
C GLU A 80 -8.66 -7.94 -18.50
N SER A 81 -8.16 -8.54 -17.42
CA SER A 81 -8.56 -9.88 -16.98
C SER A 81 -9.67 -9.87 -15.93
N ASN A 82 -10.01 -8.68 -15.40
CA ASN A 82 -10.93 -8.46 -14.29
C ASN A 82 -10.56 -9.25 -13.02
N ARG A 83 -9.31 -9.74 -12.93
CA ARG A 83 -8.82 -10.54 -11.79
C ARG A 83 -8.41 -9.64 -10.65
N ALA A 84 -8.89 -9.96 -9.45
CA ALA A 84 -8.52 -9.28 -8.22
C ALA A 84 -7.29 -9.93 -7.55
N HIS A 85 -6.48 -9.08 -6.94
CA HIS A 85 -5.24 -9.40 -6.24
C HIS A 85 -5.18 -8.62 -4.93
N THR A 86 -4.46 -9.14 -3.96
CA THR A 86 -4.33 -8.53 -2.63
C THR A 86 -2.88 -8.41 -2.23
N ILE A 87 -2.47 -7.24 -1.74
CA ILE A 87 -1.23 -7.06 -0.97
C ILE A 87 -1.62 -6.78 0.46
N PHE A 88 -0.99 -7.46 1.43
CA PHE A 88 -1.18 -7.20 2.85
C PHE A 88 0.15 -7.06 3.58
N SER A 89 0.15 -6.24 4.61
CA SER A 89 1.29 -5.99 5.50
C SER A 89 0.84 -6.26 6.94
N PRO A 90 1.15 -7.42 7.52
CA PRO A 90 0.95 -7.70 8.93
C PRO A 90 1.89 -6.88 9.83
#